data_AF-A0A5N5PG66-F1
#
_entry.id   AF-A0A5N5PG66-F1
#
_cell.length_a   1.000
_cell.length_b   1.000
_cell.length_c   1.000
_cell.angle_alpha   90.00
_cell.angle_beta   90.00
_cell.angle_gamma   90.00
#
_symmetry.space_group_name_H-M   'P 1'
#
loop_
_entity.id
_entity.type
_entity.pdbx_description
1 polymer ?
#
loop_
_entity_poly.entity_id
_entity_poly.type
_entity_poly.pdbx_seq_one_letter_code
_entity_poly.pdbx_strand_id
1 'polypeptide(L)'
;MSQLPSASAAAAIVGIVGSNWVAGGIAGLSHFTMPGLLSANVPGHLLAQQWASIFRMGKAAMPAIAVISLGAYAYRAYDRSRRHLDWTRWAAAGVLTLSIVPFTLVAMNPTNQSLLQIAGGGATAAVVNDESVRALITKWAGLNLIRSLLPLGGAVLGLWTLVTEKDGPAGVESTESKESKDVTKSHPAASSTTAWEDDVSKTHPASY
;
A
#
# COMPACT_ATOMS: atom_id res chain seq x y z
N MET A 1 -17.32 -9.79 18.97
CA MET A 1 -16.37 -8.68 19.16
C MET A 1 -15.28 -8.79 18.12
N SER A 2 -15.15 -7.81 17.21
CA SER A 2 -14.06 -7.77 16.22
C SER A 2 -12.74 -7.50 16.94
N GLN A 3 -11.73 -8.36 16.74
CA GLN A 3 -10.39 -8.10 17.25
C GLN A 3 -9.73 -7.00 16.41
N LEU A 4 -9.15 -5.99 17.06
CA LEU A 4 -8.41 -4.93 16.39
C LEU A 4 -7.13 -5.49 15.73
N PRO A 5 -6.68 -4.91 14.60
CA PRO A 5 -5.41 -5.30 13.98
C PRO A 5 -4.24 -5.10 14.94
N SER A 6 -3.27 -6.02 14.93
CA SER A 6 -2.00 -5.80 15.64
C SER A 6 -1.26 -4.58 15.08
N ALA A 7 -0.41 -3.93 15.89
CA ALA A 7 0.38 -2.78 15.44
C ALA A 7 1.20 -3.07 14.16
N SER A 8 1.73 -4.28 14.04
CA SER A 8 2.45 -4.76 12.85
C SER A 8 1.53 -4.86 11.63
N ALA A 9 0.30 -5.35 11.79
CA ALA A 9 -0.68 -5.38 10.70
C ALA A 9 -1.15 -3.96 10.31
N ALA A 10 -1.33 -3.06 11.27
CA ALA A 10 -1.64 -1.66 11.01
C ALA A 10 -0.52 -0.98 10.20
N ALA A 11 0.75 -1.23 10.54
CA ALA A 11 1.88 -0.71 9.79
C ALA A 11 1.93 -1.22 8.33
N ALA A 12 1.61 -2.50 8.10
CA ALA A 12 1.48 -3.02 6.74
C ALA A 12 0.45 -2.22 5.91
N ILE A 13 -0.73 -1.96 6.49
CA ILE A 13 -1.80 -1.18 5.85
C ILE A 13 -1.34 0.26 5.57
N VAL A 14 -0.70 0.92 6.55
CA VAL A 14 -0.15 2.28 6.37
C VAL A 14 0.87 2.33 5.24
N GLY A 15 1.75 1.33 5.16
CA GLY A 15 2.72 1.18 4.07
C GLY A 15 2.01 1.16 2.71
N ILE A 16 1.05 0.24 2.54
CA ILE A 16 0.29 0.01 1.29
C ILE A 16 -0.50 1.24 0.88
N VAL A 17 -1.26 1.84 1.81
CA VAL A 17 -2.09 3.01 1.52
C VAL A 17 -1.21 4.20 1.15
N GLY A 18 -0.13 4.45 1.90
CA GLY A 18 0.78 5.55 1.62
C GLY A 18 1.52 5.40 0.30
N SER A 19 1.99 4.19 -0.04
CA SER A 19 2.66 3.94 -1.32
C SER A 19 1.68 4.07 -2.49
N ASN A 20 0.44 3.60 -2.33
CA ASN A 20 -0.61 3.78 -3.34
C ASN A 20 -1.00 5.25 -3.52
N TRP A 21 -1.09 6.02 -2.44
CA TRP A 21 -1.33 7.46 -2.49
C TRP A 21 -0.23 8.19 -3.27
N VAL A 22 1.04 7.88 -2.99
CA VAL A 22 2.18 8.44 -3.71
C VAL A 22 2.13 8.05 -5.20
N ALA A 23 1.84 6.79 -5.52
CA ALA A 23 1.70 6.33 -6.89
C ALA A 23 0.60 7.08 -7.65
N GLY A 24 -0.61 7.13 -7.09
CA GLY A 24 -1.76 7.81 -7.69
C GLY A 24 -1.53 9.31 -7.86
N GLY A 25 -0.95 9.98 -6.85
CA GLY A 25 -0.60 11.39 -6.94
C GLY A 25 0.41 11.68 -8.05
N ILE A 26 1.45 10.86 -8.19
CA ILE A 26 2.45 11.00 -9.26
C ILE A 26 1.81 10.74 -10.63
N ALA A 27 1.07 9.64 -10.79
CA ALA A 27 0.43 9.27 -12.05
C ALA A 27 -0.60 10.33 -12.50
N GLY A 28 -1.37 10.87 -11.55
CA GLY A 28 -2.36 11.91 -11.81
C GLY A 28 -1.76 13.18 -12.40
N LEU A 29 -0.55 13.57 -11.98
CA LEU A 29 0.16 14.70 -12.60
C LEU A 29 0.40 14.45 -14.10
N SER A 30 0.84 13.25 -14.46
CA SER A 30 1.11 12.88 -15.85
C SER A 30 -0.15 12.71 -16.70
N HIS A 31 -1.23 12.17 -16.11
CA HIS A 31 -2.43 11.82 -16.86
C HIS A 31 -3.44 12.97 -16.99
N PHE A 32 -3.51 13.85 -15.99
CA PHE A 32 -4.48 14.94 -15.96
C PHE A 32 -3.81 16.31 -16.00
N THR A 33 -2.85 16.54 -15.10
CA THR A 33 -2.30 17.90 -14.91
C THR A 33 -1.42 18.34 -16.08
N MET A 34 -0.52 17.50 -16.59
CA MET A 34 0.36 17.88 -17.70
C MET A 34 -0.41 18.09 -19.01
N PRO A 35 -1.36 17.23 -19.41
CA PRO A 35 -2.22 17.52 -20.56
C PRO A 35 -3.04 18.80 -20.40
N GLY A 36 -3.61 19.03 -19.21
CA GLY A 36 -4.34 20.27 -18.92
C GLY A 36 -3.46 21.53 -18.94
N LEU A 37 -2.18 21.40 -18.54
CA LEU A 37 -1.22 22.48 -18.66
C LEU A 37 -0.85 22.75 -20.13
N LEU A 38 -0.63 21.69 -20.91
CA LEU A 38 -0.24 21.78 -22.32
C LEU A 38 -1.37 22.27 -23.23
N SER A 39 -2.64 22.13 -22.84
CA SER A 39 -3.76 22.66 -23.62
C SER A 39 -3.87 24.19 -23.59
N ALA A 40 -3.20 24.85 -22.64
CA ALA A 40 -3.18 26.30 -22.56
C ALA A 40 -2.36 26.91 -23.72
N ASN A 41 -2.94 27.90 -24.39
CA ASN A 41 -2.24 28.70 -25.39
C ASN A 41 -1.54 29.89 -24.74
N VAL A 42 -0.46 29.61 -24.01
CA VAL A 42 0.38 30.63 -23.35
C VAL A 42 1.85 30.43 -23.73
N PRO A 43 2.68 31.49 -23.63
CA PRO A 43 4.13 31.38 -23.83
C PRO A 43 4.76 30.27 -23.00
N GLY A 44 5.76 29.58 -23.58
CA GLY A 44 6.39 28.40 -23.00
C GLY A 44 7.02 28.68 -21.63
N HIS A 45 7.64 29.84 -21.43
CA HIS A 45 8.20 30.19 -20.13
C HIS A 45 7.15 30.25 -19.01
N LEU A 46 5.90 30.66 -19.31
CA LEU A 46 4.80 30.61 -18.35
C LEU A 46 4.37 29.17 -18.07
N LEU A 47 4.33 28.29 -19.08
CA LEU A 47 4.10 26.85 -18.88
C LEU A 47 5.17 26.25 -17.96
N ALA A 48 6.44 26.60 -18.16
CA ALA A 48 7.54 26.15 -17.30
C ALA A 48 7.39 26.67 -15.86
N GLN A 49 6.94 27.91 -15.66
CA GLN A 49 6.66 28.46 -14.33
C GLN A 49 5.53 27.69 -13.62
N GLN A 50 4.43 27.40 -14.32
CA GLN A 50 3.32 26.61 -13.77
C GLN A 50 3.76 25.19 -13.43
N TRP A 51 4.48 24.54 -14.34
CA TRP A 51 5.11 23.25 -14.08
C TRP A 51 6.04 23.31 -12.86
N ALA A 52 6.86 24.35 -12.72
CA ALA A 52 7.82 24.49 -11.62
C ALA A 52 7.10 24.64 -10.26
N SER A 53 5.97 25.34 -10.23
CA SER A 53 5.11 25.42 -9.05
C SER A 53 4.60 24.02 -8.65
N ILE A 54 4.02 23.28 -9.60
CA ILE A 54 3.54 21.90 -9.41
C ILE A 54 4.66 20.98 -8.91
N PHE A 55 5.83 21.05 -9.55
CA PHE A 55 7.00 20.25 -9.20
C PHE A 55 7.50 20.54 -7.77
N ARG A 56 7.54 21.81 -7.36
CA ARG A 56 7.95 22.20 -5.99
C ARG A 56 6.97 21.69 -4.94
N MET A 57 5.66 21.79 -5.19
CA MET A 57 4.64 21.22 -4.28
C MET A 57 4.81 19.71 -4.13
N GLY A 58 4.99 18.99 -5.24
CA GLY A 58 5.24 17.55 -5.23
C GLY A 58 6.52 17.16 -4.50
N LYS A 59 7.62 17.90 -4.74
CA LYS A 59 8.92 17.68 -4.09
C LYS A 59 8.87 17.89 -2.57
N ALA A 60 8.02 18.80 -2.09
CA ALA A 60 7.86 19.06 -0.66
C ALA A 60 7.05 17.96 0.06
N ALA A 61 6.00 17.43 -0.59
CA ALA A 61 5.06 16.50 0.07
C ALA A 61 5.37 15.02 -0.19
N MET A 62 5.63 14.62 -1.44
CA MET A 62 5.65 13.20 -1.82
C MET A 62 6.79 12.39 -1.18
N PRO A 63 8.03 12.91 -1.05
CA PRO A 63 9.11 12.17 -0.37
C PRO A 63 8.80 11.90 1.11
N ALA A 64 8.11 12.81 1.81
CA ALA A 64 7.75 12.60 3.21
C ALA A 64 6.79 11.41 3.37
N ILE A 65 5.76 11.33 2.51
CA ILE A 65 4.82 10.20 2.50
C ILE A 65 5.55 8.90 2.15
N ALA A 66 6.45 8.92 1.16
CA ALA A 66 7.23 7.74 0.79
C ALA A 66 8.14 7.25 1.94
N VAL A 67 8.72 8.17 2.72
CA VAL A 67 9.52 7.83 3.93
C VAL A 67 8.63 7.24 5.02
N ILE A 68 7.43 7.77 5.23
CA ILE A 68 6.46 7.20 6.19
C ILE A 68 6.08 5.77 5.77
N SER A 69 5.76 5.55 4.49
CA SER A 69 5.47 4.22 3.95
C SER A 69 6.65 3.26 4.11
N LEU A 70 7.88 3.71 3.81
CA LEU A 70 9.09 2.93 4.04
C LEU A 70 9.24 2.55 5.51
N GLY A 71 9.06 3.48 6.44
CA GLY A 71 9.15 3.21 7.88
C GLY A 71 8.13 2.16 8.32
N ALA A 72 6.91 2.25 7.81
CA ALA A 72 5.85 1.28 8.10
C ALA A 72 6.16 -0.12 7.55
N TYR A 73 6.66 -0.20 6.31
CA TYR A 73 7.14 -1.45 5.71
C TYR A 73 8.36 -2.03 6.44
N ALA A 74 9.30 -1.18 6.84
CA ALA A 74 10.49 -1.57 7.58
C ALA A 74 10.12 -2.13 8.97
N TYR A 75 9.16 -1.51 9.66
CA TYR A 75 8.65 -2.03 10.93
C TYR A 75 7.97 -3.40 10.75
N ARG A 76 7.15 -3.57 9.71
CA ARG A 76 6.53 -4.88 9.39
C ARG A 76 7.60 -5.94 9.09
N ALA A 77 8.61 -5.60 8.28
CA ALA A 77 9.73 -6.48 7.98
C ALA A 77 10.49 -6.88 9.25
N TYR A 78 10.76 -5.91 10.14
CA TYR A 78 11.44 -6.15 11.40
C TYR A 78 10.64 -7.10 12.32
N ASP A 79 9.34 -6.87 12.52
CA ASP A 79 8.50 -7.74 13.37
C ASP A 79 8.42 -9.17 12.81
N ARG A 80 8.35 -9.34 11.47
CA ARG A 80 8.38 -10.68 10.86
C ARG A 80 9.74 -11.36 11.02
N SER A 81 10.83 -10.63 10.80
CA SER A 81 12.20 -11.13 10.99
C SER A 81 12.43 -11.63 12.42
N ARG A 82 11.96 -10.87 13.43
CA ARG A 82 12.03 -11.24 14.86
C ARG A 82 11.26 -12.52 15.20
N ARG A 83 10.29 -12.91 14.37
CA ARG A 83 9.49 -14.13 14.52
C ARG A 83 9.95 -15.26 13.59
N HIS A 84 11.10 -15.10 12.92
CA HIS A 84 11.63 -16.04 11.93
C HIS A 84 10.67 -16.31 10.75
N LEU A 85 9.90 -15.29 10.35
CA LEU A 85 8.97 -15.34 9.22
C LEU A 85 9.56 -14.58 8.03
N ASP A 86 9.05 -14.83 6.81
CA ASP A 86 9.49 -14.09 5.62
C ASP A 86 9.24 -12.59 5.79
N TRP A 87 10.32 -11.82 5.69
CA TRP A 87 10.34 -10.35 5.84
C TRP A 87 10.79 -9.66 4.55
N THR A 88 11.33 -10.42 3.59
CA THR A 88 12.04 -9.89 2.41
C THR A 88 11.11 -9.10 1.50
N ARG A 89 9.87 -9.57 1.32
CA ARG A 89 8.85 -8.91 0.50
C ARG A 89 8.42 -7.56 1.07
N TRP A 90 8.34 -7.44 2.40
CA TRP A 90 8.04 -6.17 3.07
C TRP A 90 9.18 -5.17 2.90
N ALA A 91 10.43 -5.61 3.06
CA ALA A 91 11.59 -4.77 2.80
C ALA A 91 11.64 -4.32 1.33
N ALA A 92 11.40 -5.24 0.39
CA ALA A 92 11.35 -4.94 -1.04
C ALA A 92 10.24 -3.92 -1.39
N ALA A 93 9.05 -4.03 -0.79
CA ALA A 93 7.96 -3.07 -0.97
C ALA A 93 8.36 -1.65 -0.50
N GLY A 94 9.06 -1.56 0.64
CA GLY A 94 9.63 -0.31 1.13
C GLY A 94 10.68 0.29 0.20
N VAL A 95 11.62 -0.53 -0.28
CA VAL A 95 12.68 -0.11 -1.22
C VAL A 95 12.08 0.39 -2.54
N LEU A 96 11.13 -0.34 -3.11
CA LEU A 96 10.40 0.08 -4.31
C LEU A 96 9.72 1.43 -4.09
N THR A 97 9.07 1.64 -2.95
CA THR A 97 8.41 2.91 -2.64
C THR A 97 9.39 4.09 -2.55
N LEU A 98 10.52 3.92 -1.85
CA LEU A 98 11.53 4.99 -1.71
C LEU A 98 12.33 5.23 -3.01
N SER A 99 12.40 4.24 -3.91
CA SER A 99 13.18 4.32 -5.15
C SER A 99 12.75 5.43 -6.12
N ILE A 100 11.60 6.09 -5.87
CA ILE A 100 11.23 7.34 -6.55
C ILE A 100 12.31 8.43 -6.44
N VAL A 101 13.06 8.47 -5.33
CA VAL A 101 14.12 9.48 -5.10
C VAL A 101 15.29 9.25 -6.05
N PRO A 102 15.99 8.10 -6.03
CA PRO A 102 17.09 7.85 -6.97
C PRO A 102 16.62 7.90 -8.43
N PHE A 103 15.40 7.43 -8.75
CA PHE A 103 14.86 7.59 -10.11
C PHE A 103 14.76 9.05 -10.53
N THR A 104 14.30 9.93 -9.64
CA THR A 104 14.18 11.37 -9.92
C THR A 104 15.55 12.00 -10.16
N LEU A 105 16.55 11.65 -9.35
CA LEU A 105 17.90 12.20 -9.45
C LEU A 105 18.64 11.74 -10.71
N VAL A 106 18.42 10.50 -11.15
CA VAL A 106 19.14 9.92 -12.29
C VAL A 106 18.41 10.17 -13.60
N ALA A 107 17.12 9.81 -13.70
CA ALA A 107 16.39 9.82 -14.96
C ALA A 107 15.70 11.15 -15.26
N MET A 108 15.20 11.85 -14.23
CA MET A 108 14.39 13.07 -14.41
C MET A 108 15.19 14.36 -14.26
N ASN A 109 16.35 14.32 -13.60
CA ASN A 109 17.09 15.53 -13.23
C ASN A 109 17.45 16.41 -14.44
N PRO A 110 17.93 15.90 -15.60
CA PRO A 110 18.22 16.76 -16.75
C PRO A 110 16.99 17.57 -17.20
N THR A 111 15.85 16.91 -17.37
CA THR A 111 14.58 17.55 -17.74
C THR A 111 14.12 18.55 -16.68
N ASN A 112 14.23 18.18 -15.40
CA ASN A 112 13.88 19.07 -14.28
C ASN A 112 14.72 20.35 -14.29
N GLN A 113 16.04 20.24 -14.51
CA GLN A 113 16.94 21.39 -14.53
C GLN A 113 16.62 22.32 -15.71
N SER A 114 16.41 21.78 -16.92
CA SER A 114 16.03 22.60 -18.07
C SER A 114 14.74 23.38 -17.83
N LEU A 115 13.69 22.72 -17.32
CA LEU A 115 12.42 23.38 -17.03
C LEU A 115 12.54 24.40 -15.88
N LEU A 116 13.33 24.11 -14.85
CA LEU A 116 13.57 25.04 -13.74
C LEU A 116 14.36 26.28 -14.18
N GLN A 117 15.34 26.12 -15.07
CA GLN A 117 16.09 27.25 -15.64
C GLN A 117 15.18 28.16 -16.47
N ILE A 118 14.35 27.57 -17.34
CA ILE A 118 13.37 28.33 -18.15
C ILE A 118 12.37 29.04 -17.24
N ALA A 119 11.85 28.36 -16.21
CA ALA A 119 10.93 28.93 -15.23
C ALA A 119 11.56 30.09 -14.43
N GLY A 120 12.87 30.07 -14.22
CA GLY A 120 13.64 31.12 -13.56
C GLY A 120 13.83 32.39 -14.40
N GLY A 121 13.49 32.37 -15.69
CA GLY A 121 13.59 33.52 -16.58
C GLY A 121 15.00 33.76 -17.14
N GLY A 122 15.31 35.01 -17.44
CA GLY A 122 16.61 35.43 -17.97
C GLY A 122 16.84 35.04 -19.44
N ALA A 123 18.12 34.97 -19.84
CA ALA A 123 18.51 34.70 -21.22
C ALA A 123 17.92 33.39 -21.75
N THR A 124 17.94 32.32 -20.95
CA THR A 124 17.39 31.01 -21.35
C THR A 124 15.91 31.09 -21.73
N ALA A 125 15.10 31.81 -20.96
CA ALA A 125 13.67 31.99 -21.26
C ALA A 125 13.43 32.89 -22.49
N ALA A 126 14.36 33.80 -22.80
CA ALA A 126 14.24 34.73 -23.92
C ALA A 126 14.53 34.08 -25.29
N VAL A 127 15.36 33.03 -25.34
CA VAL A 127 15.73 32.33 -26.59
C VAL A 127 15.07 30.97 -26.76
N VAL A 128 14.48 30.37 -25.71
CA VAL A 128 13.81 29.07 -25.85
C VAL A 128 12.50 29.24 -26.63
N ASN A 129 12.30 28.41 -27.66
CA ASN A 129 11.03 28.38 -28.36
C ASN A 129 9.98 27.59 -27.56
N ASP A 130 8.71 27.97 -27.72
CA ASP A 130 7.59 27.39 -26.97
C ASP A 130 7.43 25.88 -27.19
N GLU A 131 7.66 25.41 -28.41
CA GLU A 131 7.55 23.98 -28.76
C GLU A 131 8.55 23.13 -27.99
N SER A 132 9.77 23.63 -27.79
CA SER A 132 10.80 22.96 -26.99
C SER A 132 10.39 22.84 -25.52
N VAL A 133 9.73 23.86 -24.97
CA VAL A 133 9.22 23.80 -23.60
C VAL A 133 8.09 22.77 -23.48
N ARG A 134 7.18 22.74 -24.45
CA ARG A 134 6.09 21.75 -24.51
C ARG A 134 6.65 20.33 -24.60
N ALA A 135 7.66 20.10 -25.45
CA ALA A 135 8.35 18.83 -25.55
C ALA A 135 9.04 18.41 -24.23
N LEU A 136 9.65 19.35 -23.51
CA LEU A 136 10.23 19.09 -22.18
C LEU A 136 9.16 18.67 -21.15
N ILE A 137 8.00 19.35 -21.13
CA ILE A 137 6.88 18.99 -20.25
C ILE A 137 6.33 17.61 -20.60
N THR A 138 6.16 17.30 -21.90
CA THR A 138 5.73 15.96 -22.36
C THR A 138 6.72 14.88 -21.95
N LYS A 139 8.02 15.13 -22.14
CA LYS A 139 9.09 14.21 -21.69
C LYS A 139 9.05 14.02 -20.18
N TRP A 140 8.88 15.10 -19.42
CA TRP A 140 8.74 15.04 -17.97
C TRP A 140 7.52 14.19 -17.57
N ALA A 141 6.38 14.38 -18.21
CA ALA A 141 5.15 13.63 -17.94
C ALA A 141 5.36 12.12 -18.15
N GLY A 142 6.03 11.72 -19.25
CA GLY A 142 6.35 10.31 -19.52
C GLY A 142 7.27 9.69 -18.45
N LEU A 143 8.37 10.37 -18.13
CA LEU A 143 9.28 9.91 -17.06
C LEU A 143 8.59 9.85 -15.70
N ASN A 144 7.75 10.83 -15.41
CA ASN A 144 6.99 10.91 -14.17
C ASN A 144 5.96 9.77 -14.06
N LEU A 145 5.36 9.34 -15.18
CA LEU A 145 4.48 8.18 -15.21
C LEU A 145 5.25 6.90 -14.90
N ILE A 146 6.42 6.69 -15.50
CA ILE A 146 7.30 5.56 -15.18
C ILE A 146 7.67 5.58 -13.69
N ARG A 147 8.00 6.75 -13.14
CA ARG A 147 8.30 6.91 -11.71
C ARG A 147 7.16 6.44 -10.81
N SER A 148 5.90 6.65 -11.21
CA SER A 148 4.73 6.23 -10.41
C SER A 148 4.60 4.71 -10.28
N LEU A 149 5.19 3.95 -11.21
CA LEU A 149 5.16 2.48 -11.18
C LEU A 149 5.97 1.90 -10.02
N LEU A 150 6.98 2.62 -9.52
CA LEU A 150 7.81 2.19 -8.40
C LEU A 150 7.01 2.07 -7.08
N PRO A 151 6.35 3.13 -6.58
CA PRO A 151 5.51 3.05 -5.39
C PRO A 151 4.24 2.22 -5.63
N LEU A 152 3.73 2.15 -6.88
CA LEU A 152 2.66 1.22 -7.22
C LEU A 152 3.10 -0.23 -7.04
N GLY A 153 4.29 -0.59 -7.53
CA GLY A 153 4.90 -1.91 -7.33
C GLY A 153 5.08 -2.23 -5.84
N GLY A 154 5.50 -1.24 -5.05
CA GLY A 154 5.54 -1.36 -3.58
C GLY A 154 4.17 -1.67 -2.97
N ALA A 155 3.14 -0.91 -3.37
CA ALA A 155 1.76 -1.11 -2.91
C ALA A 155 1.22 -2.51 -3.28
N VAL A 156 1.39 -2.92 -4.53
CA VAL A 156 0.95 -4.23 -5.04
C VAL A 156 1.68 -5.36 -4.32
N LEU A 157 2.99 -5.28 -4.17
CA LEU A 157 3.78 -6.29 -3.47
C LEU A 157 3.39 -6.39 -1.99
N GLY A 158 3.19 -5.24 -1.33
CA GLY A 158 2.72 -5.20 0.06
C GLY A 158 1.33 -5.82 0.23
N LEU A 159 0.39 -5.49 -0.66
CA LEU A 159 -0.97 -6.04 -0.64
C LEU A 159 -0.96 -7.55 -0.92
N TRP A 160 -0.23 -7.99 -1.93
CA TRP A 160 -0.06 -9.40 -2.26
C TRP A 160 0.51 -10.19 -1.09
N THR A 161 1.54 -9.64 -0.43
CA THR A 161 2.14 -10.25 0.75
C THR A 161 1.15 -10.31 1.92
N LEU A 162 0.36 -9.26 2.14
CA LEU A 162 -0.65 -9.25 3.20
C LEU A 162 -1.73 -10.33 3.01
N VAL A 163 -2.23 -10.49 1.77
CA VAL A 163 -3.27 -11.48 1.44
C VAL A 163 -2.72 -12.89 1.57
N THR A 164 -1.56 -13.17 0.97
CA THR A 164 -0.95 -14.51 1.03
C THR A 164 -0.54 -14.94 2.43
N GLU A 165 -0.16 -14.01 3.30
CA GLU A 165 0.08 -14.31 4.72
C GLU A 165 -1.20 -14.72 5.46
N LYS A 166 -2.35 -14.17 5.07
CA LYS A 166 -3.64 -14.49 5.67
C LYS A 166 -4.17 -15.85 5.20
N ASP A 167 -3.91 -16.21 3.95
CA ASP A 167 -4.37 -17.47 3.34
C ASP A 167 -3.43 -18.67 3.60
N GLY A 168 -2.33 -18.46 4.33
CA GLY A 168 -1.42 -19.53 4.75
C GLY A 168 -2.06 -20.52 5.76
N PRO A 169 -1.35 -21.60 6.14
CA PRO A 169 -1.89 -22.68 6.98
C PRO A 169 -2.51 -22.20 8.30
N ALA A 170 -2.00 -21.11 8.90
CA ALA A 170 -2.58 -20.50 10.10
C ALA A 170 -3.97 -19.85 9.87
N GLY A 171 -4.25 -19.38 8.65
CA GLY A 171 -5.57 -18.87 8.26
C GLY A 171 -6.60 -19.98 8.12
N VAL A 172 -6.20 -21.10 7.51
CA VAL A 172 -7.03 -22.31 7.34
C VAL A 172 -7.39 -22.92 8.70
N GLU A 173 -6.40 -23.12 9.57
CA GLU A 173 -6.60 -23.72 10.90
C GLU A 173 -7.48 -22.84 11.82
N SER A 174 -7.38 -21.51 11.68
CA SER A 174 -8.25 -20.56 12.41
C SER A 174 -9.69 -20.54 11.90
N THR A 175 -9.90 -20.88 10.62
CA THR A 175 -11.22 -20.93 9.98
C THR A 175 -11.91 -22.25 10.33
N GLU A 176 -11.20 -23.37 10.24
CA GLU A 176 -11.66 -24.69 10.68
C GLU A 176 -11.98 -24.71 12.18
N SER A 177 -11.15 -24.09 13.03
CA SER A 177 -11.43 -24.00 14.48
C SER A 177 -12.69 -23.20 14.79
N LYS A 178 -13.05 -22.20 13.97
CA LYS A 178 -14.27 -21.41 14.16
C LYS A 178 -15.49 -22.19 13.68
N GLU A 179 -15.39 -22.81 12.52
CA GLU A 179 -16.45 -23.63 11.94
C GLU A 179 -16.80 -24.82 12.83
N SER A 180 -15.80 -25.52 13.38
CA SER A 180 -15.98 -26.61 14.35
C SER A 180 -16.71 -26.14 15.63
N LYS A 181 -16.39 -24.94 16.13
CA LYS A 181 -17.06 -24.36 17.32
C LYS A 181 -18.51 -23.96 17.04
N ASP A 182 -18.83 -23.48 15.84
CA ASP A 182 -20.20 -23.17 15.45
C ASP A 182 -21.03 -24.44 15.19
N VAL A 183 -20.43 -25.48 14.59
CA VAL A 183 -21.08 -26.80 14.44
C VAL A 183 -21.41 -27.39 15.81
N THR A 184 -20.47 -27.37 16.77
CA THR A 184 -20.68 -27.91 18.11
C THR A 184 -21.73 -27.12 18.92
N LYS A 185 -21.87 -25.81 18.66
CA LYS A 185 -22.93 -24.99 19.27
C LYS A 185 -24.31 -25.20 18.65
N SER A 186 -24.38 -25.55 17.36
CA SER A 186 -25.65 -25.81 16.66
C SER A 186 -26.23 -27.20 16.92
N HIS A 187 -25.41 -28.15 17.38
CA HIS A 187 -25.84 -29.47 17.84
C HIS A 187 -25.30 -29.74 19.26
N PRO A 188 -26.01 -29.35 20.33
CA PRO A 188 -25.65 -29.82 21.66
C PRO A 188 -25.75 -31.35 21.68
N ALA A 189 -24.67 -32.00 22.09
CA ALA A 189 -24.63 -33.45 22.25
C ALA A 189 -25.80 -33.90 23.13
N ALA A 190 -26.75 -34.63 22.54
CA ALA A 190 -27.85 -35.24 23.28
C ALA A 190 -27.25 -36.29 24.22
N SER A 191 -27.14 -35.95 25.50
CA SER A 191 -26.82 -36.91 26.56
C SER A 191 -28.03 -37.82 26.75
N SER A 192 -27.96 -39.06 26.24
CA SER A 192 -28.91 -40.12 26.58
C SER A 192 -28.57 -40.67 27.96
N THR A 193 -29.29 -40.20 28.99
CA THR A 193 -29.41 -40.90 30.27
C THR A 193 -30.85 -41.38 30.42
N THR A 194 -31.06 -42.68 30.22
CA THR A 194 -32.31 -43.39 30.53
C THR A 194 -32.43 -43.57 32.03
N ALA A 195 -33.47 -43.00 32.63
CA ALA A 195 -33.92 -43.24 34.00
C ALA A 195 -35.42 -43.55 33.97
N TRP A 196 -35.76 -44.79 34.30
CA TRP A 196 -37.10 -45.29 34.65
C TRP A 196 -36.81 -46.50 35.56
N GLU A 197 -36.88 -46.37 36.88
CA GLU A 197 -38.05 -46.49 37.77
C GLU A 197 -37.77 -47.67 38.73
N ASP A 198 -37.23 -47.35 39.90
CA ASP A 198 -37.27 -48.22 41.09
C ASP A 198 -38.30 -47.61 42.05
N ASP A 199 -39.42 -48.29 42.27
CA ASP A 199 -39.96 -48.54 43.62
C ASP A 199 -41.13 -49.54 43.52
N VAL A 200 -41.01 -50.68 44.20
CA VAL A 200 -41.96 -51.16 45.21
C VAL A 200 -41.31 -52.38 45.87
N SER A 201 -40.99 -52.21 47.14
CA SER A 201 -40.45 -53.23 48.03
C SER A 201 -41.54 -53.87 48.91
N LYS A 202 -41.17 -55.04 49.49
CA LYS A 202 -41.76 -55.79 50.63
C LYS A 202 -42.68 -56.96 50.19
N THR A 203 -42.51 -58.22 50.61
CA THR A 203 -42.11 -58.81 51.92
C THR A 203 -41.60 -60.27 51.80
N HIS A 204 -40.65 -60.66 52.67
CA HIS A 204 -40.09 -61.98 53.05
C HIS A 204 -41.11 -63.03 53.63
N PRO A 205 -40.73 -64.24 54.13
CA PRO A 205 -39.77 -65.30 53.70
C PRO A 205 -40.28 -66.78 53.89
N ALA A 206 -39.39 -67.76 53.59
CA ALA A 206 -39.34 -69.19 54.01
C ALA A 206 -40.37 -70.16 53.36
N SER A 207 -40.09 -71.43 53.03
CA SER A 207 -39.29 -72.46 53.70
C SER A 207 -39.10 -73.72 52.82
N TYR A 208 -37.99 -74.44 53.05
CA TYR A 208 -37.62 -75.84 52.70
C TYR A 208 -37.67 -76.33 51.24
#